data_AF-A0A851HF91-F1
#
_entry.id   AF-A0A851HF91-F1
#
_cell.length_a   1.000
_cell.length_b   1.000
_cell.length_c   1.000
_cell.angle_alpha   90.00
_cell.angle_beta   90.00
_cell.angle_gamma   90.00
#
_symmetry.space_group_name_H-M   'P 1'
#
loop_
_entity.id
_entity.type
_entity.pdbx_description
1 polymer ?
#
loop_
_entity_poly.entity_id
_entity_poly.type
_entity_poly.pdbx_seq_one_letter_code
_entity_poly.pdbx_strand_id
1 'polypeptide(L)'
;MLEAGAKKSAIVNISSIHGSVAAPNNAAYTAAKHGVVGLTKNAAAEYDSQKLRINAVGPAYIKTPLLEKSLDEATMTALEEKHTLNRLETSEEVATLVTL
;
A
#
# COMPACT_ATOMS: atom_id res chain seq x y z
N MET A 1 2.56 -1.06 21.80
CA MET A 1 1.22 -1.45 21.29
C MET A 1 0.55 -2.43 22.23
N LEU A 2 1.14 -3.61 22.49
CA LEU A 2 0.57 -4.56 23.45
C LEU A 2 0.46 -3.97 24.87
N GLU A 3 1.51 -3.29 25.33
CA GLU A 3 1.53 -2.58 26.62
C GLU A 3 0.55 -1.38 26.68
N ALA A 4 0.23 -0.78 25.53
CA ALA A 4 -0.68 0.38 25.44
C ALA A 4 -2.16 -0.02 25.31
N GLY A 5 -2.46 -1.32 25.25
CA GLY A 5 -3.79 -1.87 25.03
C GLY A 5 -4.03 -2.23 23.56
N ALA A 6 -3.80 -3.51 23.23
CA ALA A 6 -3.94 -4.07 21.89
C ALA A 6 -5.31 -3.79 21.24
N LYS A 7 -6.41 -3.89 22.00
CA LYS A 7 -7.78 -3.67 21.51
C LYS A 7 -8.03 -2.24 20.97
N LYS A 8 -7.26 -1.24 21.41
CA LYS A 8 -7.36 0.15 20.94
C LYS A 8 -6.23 0.54 19.97
N SER A 9 -5.39 -0.43 19.62
CA SER A 9 -4.21 -0.23 18.79
C SER A 9 -4.44 -0.82 17.39
N ALA A 10 -3.70 -0.30 16.41
CA ALA A 10 -3.69 -0.85 15.06
C ALA A 10 -2.31 -0.68 14.43
N ILE A 11 -1.94 -1.64 13.59
CA ILE A 11 -0.78 -1.55 12.70
C ILE A 11 -1.31 -1.51 11.27
N VAL A 12 -0.85 -0.51 10.51
CA VAL A 12 -1.14 -0.40 9.08
C VAL A 12 0.18 -0.43 8.33
N ASN A 13 0.42 -1.52 7.60
CA ASN A 13 1.61 -1.66 6.77
C ASN A 13 1.34 -1.07 5.38
N ILE A 14 2.29 -0.28 4.86
CA ILE A 14 2.18 0.26 3.50
C ILE A 14 2.80 -0.73 2.50
N SER A 15 1.93 -1.41 1.77
CA SER A 15 2.29 -2.25 0.63
C SER A 15 2.31 -1.43 -0.67
N SER A 16 1.75 -1.97 -1.74
CA SER A 16 1.54 -1.40 -3.08
C SER A 16 0.47 -2.24 -3.79
N ILE A 17 -0.12 -1.73 -4.87
CA ILE A 17 -0.86 -2.56 -5.85
C ILE A 17 -0.01 -3.76 -6.31
N HIS A 18 1.31 -3.57 -6.37
CA HIS A 18 2.31 -4.60 -6.70
C HIS A 18 2.58 -5.61 -5.58
N GLY A 19 1.86 -5.50 -4.46
CA GLY A 19 1.71 -6.57 -3.47
C GLY A 19 0.62 -7.59 -3.82
N SER A 20 -0.13 -7.33 -4.90
CA SER A 20 -1.22 -8.18 -5.41
C SER A 20 -1.07 -8.52 -6.90
N VAL A 21 -0.43 -7.66 -7.69
CA VAL A 21 -0.18 -7.87 -9.12
C VAL A 21 1.31 -7.71 -9.47
N ALA A 22 1.70 -8.14 -10.67
CA ALA A 22 3.09 -8.05 -11.11
C ALA A 22 3.50 -6.61 -11.50
N ALA A 23 4.74 -6.25 -11.18
CA ALA A 23 5.42 -5.08 -11.75
C ALA A 23 6.53 -5.55 -12.70
N PRO A 24 6.31 -5.54 -14.02
CA PRO A 24 7.36 -5.87 -14.98
C PRO A 24 8.63 -5.06 -14.71
N ASN A 25 9.79 -5.72 -14.82
CA ASN A 25 11.12 -5.16 -14.55
C ASN A 25 11.40 -4.74 -13.08
N ASN A 26 10.53 -5.06 -12.13
CA ASN A 26 10.71 -4.69 -10.73
C ASN A 26 10.47 -5.87 -9.77
N ALA A 27 11.07 -7.03 -10.09
CA ALA A 27 10.85 -8.30 -9.37
C ALA A 27 11.16 -8.22 -7.87
N ALA A 28 12.24 -7.53 -7.48
CA ALA A 28 12.60 -7.36 -6.07
C ALA A 28 11.53 -6.57 -5.30
N TYR A 29 11.00 -5.50 -5.90
CA TYR A 29 9.93 -4.71 -5.31
C TYR A 29 8.62 -5.50 -5.23
N THR A 30 8.24 -6.21 -6.29
CA THR A 30 7.04 -7.07 -6.29
C THR A 30 7.15 -8.14 -5.20
N ALA A 31 8.29 -8.83 -5.10
CA ALA A 31 8.52 -9.83 -4.05
C ALA A 31 8.42 -9.21 -2.66
N ALA A 32 9.07 -8.07 -2.42
CA ALA A 32 9.02 -7.37 -1.14
C ALA A 32 7.58 -6.95 -0.77
N LYS A 33 6.81 -6.39 -1.71
CA LYS A 33 5.44 -5.92 -1.44
C LYS A 33 4.43 -7.06 -1.28
N HIS A 34 4.61 -8.19 -1.98
CA HIS A 34 3.87 -9.41 -1.66
C HIS A 34 4.25 -9.93 -0.27
N GLY A 35 5.53 -9.86 0.10
CA GLY A 35 6.03 -10.19 1.44
C GLY A 35 5.37 -9.35 2.53
N VAL A 36 5.18 -8.04 2.32
CA VAL A 36 4.45 -7.17 3.26
C VAL A 36 3.00 -7.63 3.45
N VAL A 37 2.30 -8.00 2.37
CA VAL A 37 0.93 -8.53 2.45
C VAL A 37 0.88 -9.85 3.22
N GLY A 38 1.81 -10.77 2.92
CA GLY A 38 1.93 -12.05 3.62
C GLY A 38 2.23 -11.86 5.12
N LEU A 39 3.19 -11.00 5.43
CA LEU A 39 3.57 -10.66 6.80
C LEU A 39 2.40 -10.07 7.59
N THR A 40 1.65 -9.14 7.00
CA THR A 40 0.45 -8.57 7.61
C THR A 40 -0.56 -9.67 7.96
N LYS A 41 -0.85 -10.58 7.03
CA LYS A 41 -1.81 -11.67 7.26
C LYS A 41 -1.33 -12.62 8.36
N ASN A 42 -0.06 -12.99 8.34
CA ASN A 42 0.52 -13.88 9.34
C ASN A 42 0.49 -13.24 10.74
N ALA A 43 0.94 -11.99 10.86
CA ALA A 43 0.89 -11.26 12.12
C ALA A 43 -0.55 -11.07 12.62
N ALA A 44 -1.50 -10.73 11.74
CA ALA A 44 -2.91 -10.61 12.13
C ALA A 44 -3.45 -11.92 12.75
N ALA A 45 -3.08 -13.07 12.18
CA ALA A 45 -3.47 -14.38 12.71
C ALA A 45 -2.79 -14.68 14.06
N GLU A 46 -1.50 -14.39 14.20
CA GLU A 46 -0.74 -14.58 15.45
C GLU A 46 -1.26 -13.72 16.60
N TYR A 47 -1.70 -12.49 16.29
CA TYR A 47 -2.09 -11.51 17.30
C TYR A 47 -3.62 -11.35 17.50
N ASP A 48 -4.46 -12.19 16.87
CA ASP A 48 -5.93 -12.08 16.98
C ASP A 48 -6.44 -12.26 18.41
N SER A 49 -5.84 -13.16 19.18
CA SER A 49 -6.26 -13.41 20.56
C SER A 49 -6.10 -12.18 21.47
N GLN A 50 -5.15 -11.29 21.15
CA GLN A 50 -4.98 -10.01 21.86
C GLN A 50 -5.83 -8.88 21.26
N LYS A 51 -6.63 -9.15 20.22
CA LYS A 51 -7.50 -8.19 19.53
C LYS A 51 -6.75 -7.00 18.93
N LEU A 52 -5.51 -7.22 18.48
CA LEU A 52 -4.74 -6.23 17.74
C LEU A 52 -5.17 -6.24 16.26
N ARG A 53 -5.52 -5.07 15.71
CA ARG A 53 -5.83 -4.96 14.28
C ARG A 53 -4.54 -4.76 13.48
N ILE A 54 -4.32 -5.57 12.46
CA ILE A 54 -3.16 -5.47 11.58
C ILE A 54 -3.64 -5.58 10.14
N ASN A 55 -3.48 -4.51 9.37
CA ASN A 55 -3.90 -4.45 7.96
C ASN A 55 -2.76 -3.95 7.07
N ALA A 56 -2.93 -4.11 5.77
CA ALA A 56 -2.04 -3.53 4.77
C ALA A 56 -2.86 -2.66 3.81
N VAL A 57 -2.28 -1.52 3.44
CA VAL A 57 -2.81 -0.64 2.40
C VAL A 57 -1.85 -0.70 1.22
N GLY A 58 -2.36 -0.99 0.02
CA GLY A 58 -1.56 -1.09 -1.20
C GLY A 58 -1.97 -0.06 -2.24
N PRO A 59 -1.46 1.19 -2.17
CA PRO A 59 -1.75 2.20 -3.17
C PRO A 59 -1.25 1.79 -4.56
N ALA A 60 -1.95 2.24 -5.59
CA ALA A 60 -1.44 2.25 -6.95
C ALA A 60 -0.45 3.42 -7.15
N TYR A 61 -0.33 3.93 -8.38
CA TYR A 61 0.51 5.09 -8.63
C TYR A 61 -0.24 6.35 -8.20
N ILE A 62 0.30 7.06 -7.21
CA ILE A 62 -0.29 8.31 -6.73
C ILE A 62 0.57 9.50 -7.15
N LYS A 63 -0.04 10.67 -7.28
CA LYS A 63 0.66 11.90 -7.64
C LYS A 63 1.63 12.29 -6.52
N THR A 64 2.92 12.25 -6.83
CA THR A 64 3.99 12.66 -5.91
C THR A 64 5.08 13.42 -6.65
N PRO A 65 5.85 14.28 -5.95
CA PRO A 65 7.02 14.94 -6.53
C PRO A 65 8.08 13.95 -7.05
N LEU A 66 8.10 12.70 -6.57
CA LEU A 66 9.02 11.68 -7.06
C LEU A 66 8.62 11.23 -8.47
N LEU A 67 7.35 10.91 -8.71
CA LEU A 67 6.88 10.50 -10.04
C LEU A 67 7.01 11.64 -11.05
N GLU A 68 6.60 12.85 -10.67
CA GLU A 68 6.70 14.04 -11.52
C GLU A 68 8.13 14.34 -11.98
N LYS A 69 9.14 13.94 -11.20
CA LYS A 69 10.56 14.13 -11.54
C LYS A 69 11.20 12.95 -12.26
N SER A 70 10.60 11.76 -12.13
CA SER A 70 11.23 10.50 -12.57
C SER A 70 10.61 9.91 -13.83
N LEU A 71 9.40 10.36 -14.20
CA LEU A 71 8.65 9.86 -15.34
C LEU A 71 8.42 10.98 -16.36
N ASP A 72 8.44 10.62 -17.64
CA ASP A 72 8.03 11.54 -18.71
C ASP A 72 6.50 11.64 -18.81
N GLU A 73 6.02 12.64 -19.54
CA GLU A 73 4.58 12.90 -19.72
C GLU A 73 3.86 11.70 -20.33
N ALA A 74 4.47 11.03 -21.32
CA ALA A 74 3.89 9.86 -21.95
C ALA A 74 3.66 8.71 -20.96
N THR A 75 4.63 8.46 -20.07
CA THR A 75 4.51 7.43 -19.04
C THR A 75 3.49 7.83 -17.98
N MET A 76 3.44 9.11 -17.59
CA MET A 76 2.43 9.62 -16.67
C MET A 76 1.00 9.41 -17.23
N THR A 77 0.75 9.81 -18.47
CA THR A 77 -0.54 9.60 -19.14
C THR A 77 -0.89 8.12 -19.24
N ALA A 78 0.06 7.26 -19.61
CA ALA A 78 -0.17 5.82 -19.68
C ALA A 78 -0.47 5.18 -18.31
N LEU A 79 -0.01 5.77 -17.20
CA LEU A 79 -0.41 5.35 -15.86
C LEU A 79 -1.83 5.82 -15.55
N GLU A 80 -2.19 7.06 -15.88
CA GLU A 80 -3.55 7.59 -15.67
C GLU A 80 -4.60 6.78 -16.41
N GLU A 81 -4.36 6.40 -17.67
CA GLU A 81 -5.26 5.57 -18.49
C GLU A 81 -5.49 4.16 -17.93
N LYS A 82 -4.59 3.66 -17.09
CA LYS A 82 -4.77 2.38 -16.38
C LYS A 82 -5.70 2.49 -15.17
N HIS A 83 -5.93 3.69 -14.67
CA HIS A 83 -6.84 3.92 -13.56
C HIS A 83 -8.23 4.20 -14.13
N THR A 84 -9.26 3.54 -13.61
CA THR A 84 -10.65 3.76 -14.06
C THR A 84 -11.09 5.22 -13.91
N LEU A 85 -10.48 5.97 -12.98
CA LEU A 85 -10.73 7.40 -12.78
C LEU A 85 -10.01 8.31 -13.79
N ASN A 86 -9.17 7.75 -14.67
CA ASN A 86 -8.30 8.48 -15.63
C ASN A 86 -7.46 9.57 -14.96
N ARG A 87 -6.98 9.29 -13.74
CA ARG A 87 -6.04 10.12 -12.99
C ARG A 87 -5.33 9.27 -11.95
N LEU A 88 -4.17 9.73 -11.51
CA LEU A 88 -3.53 9.19 -10.30
C LEU A 88 -4.26 9.65 -9.04
N GLU A 89 -4.28 8.83 -7.99
CA GLU A 89 -4.79 9.26 -6.69
C GLU A 89 -3.84 10.25 -6.00
N THR A 90 -4.28 10.90 -4.92
CA THR A 90 -3.47 11.81 -4.12
C THR A 90 -2.98 11.19 -2.81
N SER A 91 -2.02 11.86 -2.16
CA SER A 91 -1.57 11.50 -0.81
C SER A 91 -2.70 11.53 0.22
N GLU A 92 -3.64 12.46 0.07
CA GLU A 92 -4.77 12.65 0.98
C GLU A 92 -5.78 11.51 0.85
N GLU A 93 -5.99 10.99 -0.36
CA GLU A 93 -6.85 9.83 -0.61
C GLU A 93 -6.25 8.58 0.06
N VAL A 94 -4.92 8.39 -0.02
CA VAL A 94 -4.23 7.30 0.68
C VAL A 94 -4.27 7.50 2.19
N ALA A 95 -4.02 8.73 2.68
CA ALA A 95 -4.04 9.03 4.11
C ALA A 95 -5.43 8.74 4.72
N THR A 96 -6.49 9.14 4.01
CA THR A 96 -7.87 8.85 4.40
C THR A 96 -8.06 7.34 4.60
N LEU A 97 -7.66 6.52 3.63
CA LEU A 97 -7.75 5.06 3.71
C LEU A 97 -6.97 4.46 4.90
N VAL A 98 -5.82 5.04 5.25
CA VAL A 98 -5.01 4.59 6.40
C VAL A 98 -5.66 4.93 7.74
N THR A 99 -6.42 6.03 7.81
CA THR A 99 -7.03 6.52 9.05
C THR A 99 -8.41 5.95 9.36
N LEU A 100 -9.04 5.24 8.41
CA LEU A 100 -10.31 4.51 8.61
C LEU A 100 -10.10 3.25 9.47
#